data_AF-A0A1C4J2J9-F1
#
_entry.id   AF-A0A1C4J2J9-F1
#
_cell.length_a   1.000
_cell.length_b   1.000
_cell.length_c   1.000
_cell.angle_alpha   90.00
_cell.angle_beta   90.00
_cell.angle_gamma   90.00
#
_symmetry.space_group_name_H-M   'P 1'
#
loop_
_entity.id
_entity.type
_entity.pdbx_description
1 polymer ?
#
loop_
_entity_poly.entity_id
_entity_poly.type
_entity_poly.pdbx_seq_one_letter_code
_entity_poly.pdbx_strand_id
1 'polypeptide(L)'
;MSATPFAAWAASLPEPPHRAVLDVREEPATAAARLAAAGLGAHHVVYEHGGTWHFAAGSATFEATATASTARHGERSWHAPAPRGPLAAVRAALAALRAASPRDRTVHGWAAFELAHLLHGDPARAGTEPLLSILVPSVDIVLRPG
;
A
#
# COMPACT_ATOMS: atom_id res chain seq x y z
N MET A 1 -1.78 -25.33 -7.31
CA MET A 1 -2.19 -24.22 -6.43
C MET A 1 -2.87 -23.18 -7.30
N SER A 2 -4.17 -22.94 -7.13
CA SER A 2 -4.86 -21.89 -7.90
C SER A 2 -4.20 -20.55 -7.63
N ALA A 3 -3.91 -19.79 -8.68
CA ALA A 3 -3.46 -18.42 -8.56
C ALA A 3 -4.45 -17.65 -7.67
N THR A 4 -3.94 -16.94 -6.66
CA THR A 4 -4.79 -16.07 -5.85
C THR A 4 -5.47 -15.03 -6.74
N PRO A 5 -6.71 -14.59 -6.45
CA PRO A 5 -7.41 -13.57 -7.25
C PRO A 5 -6.57 -12.31 -7.52
N PHE A 6 -5.61 -12.01 -6.65
CA PHE A 6 -4.71 -10.86 -6.75
C PHE A 6 -3.39 -11.12 -7.48
N ALA A 7 -3.14 -12.32 -8.00
CA ALA A 7 -1.94 -12.61 -8.79
C ALA A 7 -1.90 -11.80 -10.09
N ALA A 8 -3.04 -11.69 -10.79
CA ALA A 8 -3.15 -10.90 -12.00
C ALA A 8 -2.99 -9.39 -11.72
N TRP A 9 -3.56 -8.89 -10.61
CA TRP A 9 -3.35 -7.52 -10.16
C TRP A 9 -1.87 -7.26 -9.89
N ALA A 10 -1.22 -8.08 -9.07
CA ALA A 10 0.19 -7.94 -8.72
C ALA A 10 1.10 -7.97 -9.95
N ALA A 11 0.87 -8.90 -10.88
CA ALA A 11 1.61 -8.99 -12.14
C ALA A 11 1.36 -7.81 -13.09
N SER A 12 0.26 -7.06 -12.91
CA SER A 12 -0.06 -5.88 -13.72
C SER A 12 0.63 -4.59 -13.26
N LEU A 13 1.28 -4.62 -12.09
CA LEU A 13 1.90 -3.44 -11.50
C LEU A 13 3.27 -3.22 -12.13
N PRO A 14 3.59 -1.99 -12.57
CA PRO A 14 4.91 -1.70 -13.10
C PRO A 14 5.96 -1.85 -12.00
N GLU A 15 7.19 -2.15 -12.41
CA GLU A 15 8.35 -1.94 -11.56
C GLU A 15 8.86 -0.51 -11.71
N PRO A 16 9.34 0.13 -10.63
CA PRO A 16 10.09 1.37 -10.76
C PRO A 16 11.29 1.14 -11.69
N PRO A 17 11.36 1.84 -12.83
CA PRO A 17 12.38 1.57 -13.85
C PRO A 17 13.78 2.05 -13.43
N HIS A 18 13.86 2.93 -12.43
CA HIS A 18 15.08 3.62 -12.04
C HIS A 18 15.26 3.63 -10.53
N ARG A 19 16.52 3.60 -10.11
CA ARG A 19 16.95 3.80 -8.73
C ARG A 19 18.15 4.73 -8.72
N ALA A 20 18.10 5.76 -7.90
CA ALA A 20 19.18 6.73 -7.74
C ALA A 20 19.32 7.13 -6.26
N VAL A 21 20.51 7.60 -5.91
CA VAL A 21 20.80 8.26 -4.63
C VAL A 21 21.33 9.64 -4.97
N LEU A 22 20.76 10.67 -4.37
CA LEU A 22 21.04 12.06 -4.69
C LEU A 22 21.27 12.82 -3.38
N ASP A 23 22.28 13.69 -3.38
CA ASP A 23 22.48 14.64 -2.29
C ASP A 23 21.53 15.83 -2.51
N VAL A 24 20.68 16.08 -1.52
CA VAL A 24 19.75 17.20 -1.51
C VAL A 24 20.09 18.12 -0.34
N ARG A 25 19.99 19.44 -0.56
CA ARG A 25 20.26 20.44 0.49
C ARG A 25 19.07 20.70 1.41
N GLU A 26 17.90 20.16 1.07
CA GLU A 26 16.69 20.33 1.87
C GLU A 26 16.68 19.41 3.07
N GLU A 27 16.11 19.92 4.16
CA GLU A 27 15.82 19.11 5.35
C GLU A 27 14.75 18.05 4.99
N PRO A 28 14.89 16.79 5.45
CA PRO A 28 14.01 15.68 5.08
C PRO A 28 12.51 15.93 5.21
N ALA A 29 12.03 16.52 6.31
CA ALA A 29 10.61 16.81 6.49
C ALA A 29 10.11 17.84 5.46
N THR A 30 10.91 18.88 5.20
CA THR A 30 10.60 19.91 4.19
C THR A 30 10.53 19.31 2.79
N ALA A 31 11.49 18.47 2.43
CA ALA A 31 11.50 17.77 1.14
C ALA A 31 10.31 16.82 1.00
N ALA A 32 9.97 16.05 2.06
CA ALA A 32 8.82 15.15 2.07
C ALA A 32 7.50 15.90 1.86
N ALA A 33 7.31 17.04 2.51
CA ALA A 33 6.13 17.88 2.34
C ALA A 33 6.01 18.45 0.92
N ARG A 34 7.14 18.86 0.32
CA ARG A 34 7.17 19.33 -1.08
C ARG A 34 6.82 18.21 -2.07
N LEU A 35 7.35 17.01 -1.86
CA LEU A 35 7.00 15.83 -2.69
C LEU A 35 5.51 15.49 -2.58
N ALA A 36 4.93 15.56 -1.39
CA ALA A 36 3.49 15.38 -1.18
C ALA A 36 2.65 16.41 -1.95
N ALA A 37 3.07 17.68 -1.92
CA ALA A 37 2.39 18.76 -2.64
C ALA A 37 2.55 18.67 -4.17
N ALA A 38 3.58 17.98 -4.68
CA ALA A 38 3.89 17.92 -6.11
C ALA A 38 2.93 17.03 -6.92
N GLY A 39 2.08 16.23 -6.27
CA GLY A 39 1.07 15.43 -6.97
C GLY A 39 1.64 14.32 -7.86
N LEU A 40 2.74 13.68 -7.43
CA LEU A 40 3.46 12.64 -8.19
C LEU A 40 2.68 11.32 -8.42
N GLY A 41 1.47 11.20 -7.86
CA GLY A 41 0.60 10.05 -8.03
C GLY A 41 -0.83 10.34 -7.58
N ALA A 42 -1.76 9.46 -7.92
CA ALA A 42 -3.16 9.55 -7.49
C ALA A 42 -3.31 9.44 -5.97
N HIS A 43 -2.43 8.66 -5.34
CA HIS A 43 -2.31 8.49 -3.91
C HIS A 43 -0.85 8.67 -3.49
N HIS A 44 -0.66 9.18 -2.27
CA HIS A 44 0.65 9.25 -1.65
C HIS A 44 0.58 8.95 -0.15
N VAL A 45 1.72 8.55 0.42
CA VAL A 45 1.94 8.40 1.85
C VAL A 45 3.25 9.08 2.20
N VAL A 46 3.24 9.85 3.29
CA VAL A 46 4.45 10.31 3.98
C VAL A 46 4.51 9.59 5.32
N TYR A 47 5.64 8.95 5.61
CA TYR A 47 5.85 8.24 6.87
C TYR A 47 7.22 8.58 7.44
N GLU A 48 7.25 9.02 8.70
CA GLU A 48 8.48 9.27 9.45
C GLU A 48 8.70 8.13 10.45
N HIS A 49 9.95 7.66 10.51
CA HIS A 49 10.38 6.72 11.52
C HIS A 49 11.86 6.92 11.85
N GLY A 50 12.15 7.30 13.09
CA GLY A 50 13.52 7.40 13.60
C GLY A 50 14.37 8.41 12.82
N GLY A 51 13.79 9.53 12.42
CA GLY A 51 14.44 10.57 11.62
C GLY A 51 14.59 10.25 10.14
N THR A 52 14.15 9.07 9.69
CA THR A 52 14.05 8.72 8.27
C THR A 52 12.65 9.01 7.76
N TRP A 53 12.56 9.73 6.66
CA TRP A 53 11.30 10.08 6.02
C TRP A 53 11.12 9.24 4.76
N HIS A 54 9.95 8.64 4.61
CA HIS A 54 9.54 7.89 3.45
C HIS A 54 8.45 8.68 2.72
N PHE A 55 8.65 8.94 1.44
CA PHE A 55 7.62 9.42 0.54
C PHE A 55 7.32 8.33 -0.49
N ALA A 56 6.08 7.88 -0.52
CA ALA A 56 5.60 6.88 -1.46
C ALA A 56 4.43 7.43 -2.25
N ALA A 57 4.42 7.26 -3.58
CA ALA A 57 3.31 7.67 -4.43
C ALA A 57 3.02 6.64 -5.52
N GLY A 58 1.76 6.58 -5.93
CA GLY A 58 1.31 5.67 -6.99
C GLY A 58 -0.20 5.68 -7.19
N SER A 59 -0.65 4.78 -8.06
CA SER A 59 -2.07 4.59 -8.39
C SER A 59 -2.59 3.20 -8.02
N ALA A 60 -1.72 2.30 -7.55
CA ALA A 60 -2.09 0.94 -7.21
C ALA A 60 -2.45 0.83 -5.73
N THR A 61 -3.71 0.48 -5.45
CA THR A 61 -4.21 0.33 -4.08
C THR A 61 -4.85 -1.03 -3.86
N PHE A 62 -4.86 -1.47 -2.61
CA PHE A 62 -5.57 -2.65 -2.15
C PHE A 62 -6.30 -2.30 -0.84
N GLU A 63 -7.59 -2.53 -0.82
CA GLU A 63 -8.47 -2.26 0.32
C GLU A 63 -9.16 -3.56 0.74
N ALA A 64 -9.24 -3.82 2.04
CA ALA A 64 -9.96 -4.96 2.59
C ALA A 64 -10.99 -4.51 3.62
N THR A 65 -12.23 -4.93 3.43
CA THR A 65 -13.33 -4.81 4.39
C THR A 65 -13.43 -6.10 5.22
N ALA A 66 -14.44 -6.20 6.08
CA ALA A 66 -14.71 -7.41 6.84
C ALA A 66 -14.97 -8.65 5.95
N THR A 67 -15.57 -8.45 4.76
CA THR A 67 -16.13 -9.53 3.94
C THR A 67 -15.58 -9.58 2.51
N ALA A 68 -14.89 -8.53 2.06
CA ALA A 68 -14.38 -8.45 0.70
C ALA A 68 -13.06 -7.69 0.64
N SER A 69 -12.43 -7.75 -0.54
CA SER A 69 -11.23 -6.99 -0.84
C SER A 69 -11.26 -6.53 -2.29
N THR A 70 -10.69 -5.34 -2.51
CA THR A 70 -10.66 -4.68 -3.81
C THR A 70 -9.26 -4.17 -4.05
N ALA A 71 -8.67 -4.55 -5.18
CA ALA A 71 -7.43 -3.98 -5.67
C ALA A 71 -7.71 -3.10 -6.89
N ARG A 72 -7.02 -1.98 -7.02
CA ARG A 72 -7.17 -1.04 -8.14
C ARG A 72 -5.81 -0.69 -8.72
N HIS A 73 -5.75 -0.44 -10.02
CA HIS A 73 -4.59 0.13 -10.71
C HIS A 73 -5.02 0.71 -12.06
N GLY A 74 -5.02 2.04 -12.17
CA GLY A 74 -5.62 2.74 -13.30
C GLY A 74 -7.12 2.44 -13.38
N GLU A 75 -7.62 2.11 -14.56
CA GLU A 75 -9.03 1.74 -14.79
C GLU A 75 -9.36 0.30 -14.40
N ARG A 76 -8.35 -0.51 -14.04
CA ARG A 76 -8.55 -1.92 -13.69
C ARG A 76 -8.85 -2.08 -12.22
N SER A 77 -9.83 -2.93 -11.92
CA SER A 77 -10.25 -3.28 -10.57
C SER A 77 -10.39 -4.80 -10.45
N TRP A 78 -9.93 -5.34 -9.33
CA TRP A 78 -10.02 -6.76 -8.99
C TRP A 78 -10.73 -6.88 -7.66
N HIS A 79 -11.84 -7.60 -7.65
CA HIS A 79 -12.65 -7.80 -6.46
C HIS A 79 -12.67 -9.28 -6.07
N ALA A 80 -12.54 -9.57 -4.79
CA ALA A 80 -12.65 -10.93 -4.28
C ALA A 80 -13.29 -10.96 -2.88
N PRO A 81 -14.13 -11.96 -2.58
CA PRO A 81 -14.58 -12.23 -1.22
C PRO A 81 -13.40 -12.47 -0.28
N ALA A 82 -13.52 -12.01 0.96
CA ALA A 82 -12.55 -12.20 2.03
C ALA A 82 -13.16 -13.04 3.17
N PRO A 83 -13.49 -14.33 2.96
CA PRO A 83 -14.18 -15.17 3.95
C PRO A 83 -13.35 -15.43 5.21
N ARG A 84 -12.04 -15.19 5.15
CA ARG A 84 -11.11 -15.28 6.29
C ARG A 84 -10.74 -13.91 6.87
N GLY A 85 -11.49 -12.87 6.49
CA GLY A 85 -11.33 -11.51 6.97
C GLY A 85 -10.18 -10.72 6.31
N PRO A 86 -10.06 -9.43 6.68
CA PRO A 86 -9.18 -8.47 6.00
C PRO A 86 -7.68 -8.80 6.16
N LEU A 87 -7.26 -9.35 7.31
CA LEU A 87 -5.86 -9.74 7.52
C LEU A 87 -5.42 -10.88 6.59
N ALA A 88 -6.30 -11.86 6.36
CA ALA A 88 -6.01 -12.95 5.44
C ALA A 88 -5.95 -12.46 3.99
N ALA A 89 -6.81 -11.49 3.63
CA ALA A 89 -6.81 -10.86 2.32
C ALA A 89 -5.54 -10.05 2.08
N VAL A 90 -5.12 -9.21 3.03
CA VAL A 90 -3.85 -8.47 2.98
C VAL A 90 -2.66 -9.42 2.87
N ARG A 91 -2.61 -10.50 3.68
CA ARG A 91 -1.55 -11.50 3.59
C ARG A 91 -1.46 -12.13 2.20
N ALA A 92 -2.60 -12.44 1.58
CA ALA A 92 -2.64 -12.99 0.23
C ALA A 92 -2.16 -11.97 -0.83
N ALA A 93 -2.56 -10.70 -0.70
CA ALA A 93 -2.11 -9.61 -1.56
C ALA A 93 -0.60 -9.39 -1.47
N LEU A 94 -0.03 -9.34 -0.26
CA LEU A 94 1.41 -9.22 -0.03
C LEU A 94 2.18 -10.42 -0.59
N ALA A 95 1.65 -11.63 -0.43
CA ALA A 95 2.25 -12.83 -1.03
C ALA A 95 2.25 -12.77 -2.56
N ALA A 96 1.15 -12.31 -3.18
CA ALA A 96 1.06 -12.14 -4.62
C ALA A 96 2.05 -11.08 -5.13
N LEU A 97 2.22 -9.95 -4.43
CA LEU A 97 3.20 -8.92 -4.76
C LEU A 97 4.63 -9.46 -4.73
N ARG A 98 4.99 -10.21 -3.68
CA ARG A 98 6.31 -10.85 -3.56
C ARG A 98 6.58 -11.89 -4.63
N ALA A 99 5.55 -12.62 -5.07
CA ALA A 99 5.69 -13.60 -6.14
C ALA A 99 5.82 -12.95 -7.53
N ALA A 100 5.23 -11.76 -7.72
CA ALA A 100 5.18 -11.07 -9.01
C ALA A 100 6.44 -10.26 -9.33
N SER A 101 7.24 -9.87 -8.33
CA SER A 101 8.47 -9.10 -8.54
C SER A 101 9.64 -9.72 -7.75
N PRO A 102 10.82 -9.91 -8.39
CA PRO A 102 12.01 -10.40 -7.70
C PRO A 102 12.66 -9.34 -6.79
N ARG A 103 12.20 -8.08 -6.84
CA ARG A 103 12.70 -7.00 -5.99
C ARG A 103 11.83 -6.83 -4.75
N ASP A 104 12.48 -6.55 -3.63
CA ASP A 104 11.78 -6.12 -2.43
C ASP A 104 11.06 -4.80 -2.71
N ARG A 105 9.75 -4.81 -2.48
CA ARG A 105 8.88 -3.64 -2.63
C ARG A 105 8.31 -3.27 -1.27
N THR A 106 8.63 -2.08 -0.81
CA THR A 106 7.95 -1.49 0.35
C THR A 106 6.53 -1.13 -0.06
N VAL A 107 5.58 -1.43 0.83
CA VAL A 107 4.20 -0.98 0.69
C VAL A 107 3.83 -0.17 1.91
N HIS A 108 2.94 0.79 1.72
CA HIS A 108 2.50 1.70 2.77
C HIS A 108 1.00 1.61 2.91
N GLY A 109 0.45 2.00 4.05
CA GLY A 109 -0.96 1.80 4.27
C GLY A 109 -1.42 2.29 5.63
N TRP A 110 -2.67 2.00 5.92
CA TRP A 110 -3.29 2.32 7.20
C TRP A 110 -4.25 1.21 7.60
N ALA A 111 -4.57 1.20 8.90
CA ALA A 111 -5.59 0.36 9.50
C ALA A 111 -6.63 1.24 10.19
N ALA A 112 -7.91 0.97 9.94
CA ALA A 112 -9.00 1.67 10.61
C ALA A 112 -9.08 1.24 12.08
N PHE A 113 -9.65 2.12 12.91
CA PHE A 113 -9.95 1.80 14.31
C PHE A 113 -10.89 0.59 14.42
N GLU A 114 -11.87 0.51 13.53
CA GLU A 114 -12.92 -0.52 13.44
C GLU A 114 -12.34 -1.93 13.23
N LEU A 115 -11.10 -2.04 12.73
CA LEU A 115 -10.40 -3.32 12.66
C LEU A 115 -10.30 -3.97 14.05
N ALA A 116 -10.16 -3.18 15.11
CA ALA A 116 -10.09 -3.67 16.48
C ALA A 116 -11.35 -4.46 16.87
N HIS A 117 -12.54 -4.07 16.38
CA HIS A 117 -13.78 -4.78 16.67
C HIS A 117 -13.77 -6.20 16.10
N LEU A 118 -13.23 -6.41 14.89
CA LEU A 118 -13.04 -7.75 14.34
C LEU A 118 -12.05 -8.58 15.17
N LEU A 119 -10.94 -7.97 15.58
CA LEU A 119 -9.90 -8.67 16.34
C LEU A 119 -10.35 -9.08 17.75
N HIS A 120 -11.35 -8.40 18.31
CA HIS A 120 -11.91 -8.69 19.63
C HIS A 120 -13.28 -9.38 19.58
N GLY A 121 -13.70 -9.88 18.41
CA GLY A 121 -14.87 -10.74 18.28
C GLY A 121 -16.22 -10.03 18.20
N ASP A 122 -16.26 -8.73 17.85
CA ASP A 122 -17.50 -7.98 17.57
C ASP A 122 -17.57 -7.53 16.10
N PRO A 123 -17.78 -8.44 15.15
CA PRO A 123 -17.76 -8.13 13.73
C PRO A 123 -18.88 -7.19 13.27
N ALA A 124 -19.98 -7.09 14.03
CA ALA A 124 -21.08 -6.20 13.69
C ALA A 124 -20.68 -4.72 13.78
N ARG A 125 -19.72 -4.38 14.67
CA ARG A 125 -19.21 -3.01 14.83
C ARG A 125 -18.12 -2.62 13.85
N ALA A 126 -17.63 -3.54 13.04
CA ALA A 126 -16.60 -3.24 12.04
C ALA A 126 -17.14 -2.43 10.85
N GLY A 127 -18.47 -2.42 10.65
CA GLY A 127 -19.11 -1.73 9.53
C GLY A 127 -18.75 -2.34 8.16
N THR A 128 -18.95 -1.54 7.11
CA THR A 128 -18.75 -1.94 5.71
C THR A 128 -17.58 -1.25 5.02
N GLU A 129 -16.99 -0.24 5.66
CA GLU A 129 -15.89 0.54 5.12
C GLU A 129 -14.57 -0.25 5.08
N PRO A 130 -13.57 0.18 4.29
CA PRO A 130 -12.24 -0.42 4.31
C PRO A 130 -11.62 -0.37 5.71
N LEU A 131 -11.14 -1.53 6.17
CA LEU A 131 -10.49 -1.71 7.47
C LEU A 131 -8.98 -1.71 7.37
N LEU A 132 -8.46 -2.12 6.21
CA LEU A 132 -7.04 -2.07 5.85
C LEU A 132 -6.92 -1.52 4.44
N SER A 133 -5.97 -0.62 4.24
CA SER A 133 -5.60 -0.10 2.92
C SER A 133 -4.10 -0.19 2.73
N ILE A 134 -3.68 -0.56 1.52
CA ILE A 134 -2.29 -0.64 1.09
C ILE A 134 -2.13 0.11 -0.22
N LEU A 135 -1.18 1.05 -0.25
CA LEU A 135 -0.60 1.65 -1.44
C LEU A 135 0.63 0.83 -1.87
N VAL A 136 0.62 0.40 -3.13
CA VAL A 136 1.80 -0.14 -3.80
C VAL A 136 2.44 0.99 -4.62
N PRO A 137 3.58 1.54 -4.19
CA PRO A 137 4.15 2.71 -4.86
C PRO A 137 4.72 2.39 -6.24
N SER A 138 4.56 3.34 -7.15
CA SER A 138 5.38 3.45 -8.39
C SER A 138 6.57 4.39 -8.19
N VAL A 139 6.52 5.24 -7.14
CA VAL A 139 7.59 6.11 -6.67
C VAL A 139 7.80 5.86 -5.19
N ASP A 140 9.02 5.49 -4.79
CA ASP A 140 9.41 5.27 -3.39
C ASP A 140 10.72 6.02 -3.13
N ILE A 141 10.68 7.00 -2.23
CA ILE A 141 11.78 7.92 -1.92
C ILE A 141 12.04 7.85 -0.43
N VAL A 142 13.31 7.63 -0.08
CA VAL A 142 13.78 7.66 1.31
C VAL A 142 14.67 8.88 1.49
N LEU A 143 14.29 9.75 2.42
CA LEU A 143 14.99 10.97 2.78
C LEU A 143 15.62 10.76 4.16
N ARG A 144 16.91 11.08 4.27
CA ARG A 144 17.69 10.92 5.48
C ARG A 144 18.47 12.21 5.75
N PRO A 145 18.75 12.54 7.01
CA PRO A 145 19.75 13.55 7.34
C PRO A 145 21.09 13.22 6.67
N GLY A 146 21.77 14.25 6.18
CA GLY A 146 23.14 14.15 5.66
C GLY A 146 24.18 13.94 6.75
#